data_AF-A0A1I7HCG2-F1
#
_entry.id   AF-A0A1I7HCG2-F1
#
_cell.length_a   1.000
_cell.length_b   1.000
_cell.length_c   1.000
_cell.angle_alpha   90.00
_cell.angle_beta   90.00
_cell.angle_gamma   90.00
#
_symmetry.space_group_name_H-M   'P 1'
#
loop_
_entity.id
_entity.type
_entity.pdbx_description
1 polymer ?
#
loop_
_entity_poly.entity_id
_entity_poly.type
_entity_poly.pdbx_seq_one_letter_code
_entity_poly.pdbx_strand_id
1 'polypeptide(L)'
;MDTKENIQQTFVRQYAQKDYAMMTIKDLCAAVPIARTTFYTYYDNLDDLKTEIEDNLIMGLLNVVNEIADGDIEKMIFAEFLDATQCYIQAHWDTFDTFLIRQPNLRFIDKWKAAIKQNFKKRYPDKISLPNYDLMAEMLASATISAYSYWMQNPSKVNTEEMKKLIAQALESIVKLLEL
;
A
#
# COMPACT_ATOMS: atom_id res chain seq x y z
N MET A 1 20.97 -10.06 2.95
CA MET A 1 20.19 -9.32 1.95
C MET A 1 20.42 -10.01 0.61
N ASP A 2 19.36 -10.59 0.04
CA ASP A 2 19.45 -11.39 -1.18
C ASP A 2 19.65 -10.49 -2.42
N THR A 3 20.24 -11.01 -3.50
CA THR A 3 20.48 -10.26 -4.74
C THR A 3 19.18 -9.66 -5.28
N LYS A 4 18.07 -10.41 -5.21
CA LYS A 4 16.75 -9.92 -5.64
C LYS A 4 16.30 -8.68 -4.84
N GLU A 5 16.49 -8.71 -3.53
CA GLU A 5 16.14 -7.62 -2.62
C GLU A 5 17.01 -6.38 -2.88
N ASN A 6 18.30 -6.56 -3.15
CA ASN A 6 19.20 -5.47 -3.53
C ASN A 6 18.78 -4.79 -4.85
N ILE A 7 18.30 -5.57 -5.83
CA ILE A 7 17.73 -5.06 -7.09
C ILE A 7 16.51 -4.20 -6.80
N GLN A 8 15.56 -4.70 -5.99
CA GLN A 8 14.33 -3.99 -5.63
C GLN A 8 14.62 -2.67 -4.90
N GLN A 9 15.44 -2.69 -3.85
CA GLN A 9 15.76 -1.49 -3.09
C GLN A 9 16.49 -0.44 -3.95
N THR A 10 17.40 -0.86 -4.82
CA THR A 10 18.10 0.08 -5.70
C THR A 10 17.19 0.66 -6.76
N PHE A 11 16.25 -0.14 -7.28
CA PHE A 11 15.21 0.37 -8.18
C PHE A 11 14.37 1.46 -7.50
N VAL A 12 13.89 1.21 -6.28
CA VAL A 12 13.10 2.21 -5.52
C VAL A 12 13.89 3.50 -5.31
N ARG A 13 15.16 3.40 -4.89
CA ARG A 13 16.03 4.58 -4.70
C ARG A 13 16.25 5.38 -5.97
N GLN A 14 16.44 4.71 -7.10
CA GLN A 14 16.58 5.38 -8.39
C GLN A 14 15.25 6.00 -8.84
N TYR A 15 14.15 5.27 -8.72
CA TYR A 15 12.82 5.74 -9.12
C TYR A 15 12.38 6.96 -8.30
N ALA A 16 12.75 7.03 -7.02
CA ALA A 16 12.52 8.19 -6.16
C ALA A 16 13.21 9.49 -6.66
N GLN A 17 14.20 9.40 -7.54
CA GLN A 17 15.06 10.52 -7.94
C GLN A 17 14.99 10.88 -9.42
N LYS A 18 14.56 9.97 -10.29
CA LYS A 18 14.46 10.19 -11.74
C LYS A 18 13.20 9.57 -12.31
N ASP A 19 12.72 10.16 -13.41
CA ASP A 19 11.58 9.66 -14.16
C ASP A 19 11.80 8.19 -14.60
N TYR A 20 10.75 7.38 -14.49
CA TYR A 20 10.73 5.98 -14.91
C TYR A 20 11.19 5.82 -16.36
N ALA A 21 10.80 6.74 -17.26
CA ALA A 21 11.16 6.70 -18.67
C ALA A 21 12.68 6.84 -18.92
N MET A 22 13.43 7.35 -17.94
CA MET A 22 14.89 7.51 -17.99
C MET A 22 15.64 6.38 -17.28
N MET A 23 14.92 5.40 -16.71
CA MET A 23 15.54 4.25 -16.05
C MET A 23 15.94 3.20 -17.07
N THR A 24 17.11 2.58 -16.86
CA THR A 24 17.59 1.48 -17.72
C THR A 24 18.10 0.32 -16.87
N ILE A 25 17.96 -0.91 -17.40
CA ILE A 25 18.53 -2.12 -16.77
C ILE A 25 20.04 -1.97 -16.62
N LYS A 26 20.72 -1.31 -17.57
CA LYS A 26 22.16 -1.05 -17.52
C LYS A 26 22.53 -0.23 -16.28
N ASP A 27 21.85 0.88 -16.03
CA ASP A 27 22.15 1.77 -14.91
C ASP A 27 21.76 1.14 -13.56
N LEU A 28 20.69 0.34 -13.55
CA LEU A 28 20.30 -0.42 -12.38
C LEU A 28 21.33 -1.49 -12.02
N CYS A 29 21.79 -2.28 -13.01
CA CYS A 29 22.82 -3.31 -12.82
C CYS A 29 24.16 -2.72 -12.36
N ALA A 30 24.54 -1.56 -12.89
CA ALA A 30 25.73 -0.84 -12.48
C ALA A 30 25.67 -0.37 -11.01
N ALA A 31 24.48 -0.03 -10.52
CA ALA A 31 24.27 0.40 -9.14
C ALA A 31 24.19 -0.78 -8.13
N VAL A 32 23.80 -1.98 -8.56
CA VAL A 32 23.72 -3.22 -7.73
C VAL A 32 24.92 -4.15 -7.97
N PRO A 33 26.07 -3.60 -8.39
CA PRO A 33 27.13 -4.27 -9.18
C PRO A 33 26.85 -5.72 -9.63
N ILE A 34 25.82 -5.93 -10.46
CA ILE A 34 25.48 -7.23 -11.06
C ILE A 34 25.64 -7.23 -12.58
N ALA A 35 25.80 -8.41 -13.16
CA ALA A 35 25.67 -8.58 -14.60
C ALA A 35 24.20 -8.46 -15.05
N ARG A 36 23.95 -8.03 -16.29
CA ARG A 36 22.59 -8.01 -16.86
C ARG A 36 21.97 -9.41 -16.91
N THR A 37 22.79 -10.43 -17.17
CA THR A 37 22.34 -11.83 -17.13
C THR A 37 21.78 -12.21 -15.77
N THR A 38 22.34 -11.67 -14.68
CA THR A 38 21.82 -11.85 -13.31
C THR A 38 20.52 -11.08 -13.09
N PHE A 39 20.34 -9.89 -13.67
CA PHE A 39 19.03 -9.23 -13.62
C PHE A 39 17.94 -10.09 -14.29
N TYR A 40 18.25 -10.61 -15.48
CA TYR A 40 17.34 -11.45 -16.26
C TYR A 40 17.07 -12.84 -15.66
N THR A 41 17.75 -13.24 -14.58
CA THR A 41 17.31 -14.44 -13.82
C THR A 41 16.11 -14.16 -12.92
N TYR A 42 15.78 -12.89 -12.66
CA TYR A 42 14.69 -12.49 -11.78
C TYR A 42 13.56 -11.76 -12.52
N TYR A 43 13.88 -10.96 -13.54
CA TYR A 43 12.91 -10.08 -14.21
C TYR A 43 13.22 -9.95 -15.70
N ASP A 44 12.18 -9.96 -16.56
CA ASP A 44 12.39 -9.76 -18.00
C ASP A 44 12.59 -8.28 -18.32
N ASN A 45 11.99 -7.37 -17.54
CA ASN A 45 12.10 -5.94 -17.72
C ASN A 45 11.93 -5.15 -16.40
N LEU A 46 12.02 -3.81 -16.47
CA LEU A 46 11.86 -2.94 -15.30
C LEU A 46 10.41 -2.87 -14.78
N ASP A 47 9.41 -3.10 -15.63
CA ASP A 47 8.01 -3.12 -15.20
C ASP A 47 7.67 -4.39 -14.43
N ASP A 48 8.24 -5.55 -14.79
CA ASP A 48 8.06 -6.78 -14.00
C ASP A 48 8.61 -6.59 -12.58
N LEU A 49 9.81 -6.01 -12.48
CA LEU A 49 10.42 -5.64 -11.20
C LEU A 49 9.52 -4.69 -10.41
N LYS A 50 9.03 -3.63 -11.05
CA LYS A 50 8.14 -2.65 -10.41
C LYS A 50 6.85 -3.31 -9.94
N THR A 51 6.24 -4.17 -10.77
CA THR A 51 5.02 -4.92 -10.47
C THR A 51 5.22 -5.81 -9.25
N GLU A 52 6.33 -6.53 -9.17
CA GLU A 52 6.60 -7.39 -8.02
C GLU A 52 6.77 -6.59 -6.72
N ILE A 53 7.43 -5.42 -6.78
CA ILE A 53 7.54 -4.54 -5.60
C ILE A 53 6.15 -4.07 -5.13
N GLU A 54 5.28 -3.70 -6.06
CA GLU A 54 3.88 -3.34 -5.73
C GLU A 54 3.15 -4.52 -5.08
N ASP A 55 3.23 -5.71 -5.68
CA ASP A 55 2.54 -6.89 -5.19
C ASP A 55 3.07 -7.33 -3.83
N ASN A 56 4.38 -7.24 -3.59
CA ASN A 56 4.99 -7.52 -2.29
C ASN A 56 4.47 -6.58 -1.20
N LEU A 57 4.29 -5.28 -1.50
CA LEU A 57 3.68 -4.34 -0.56
C LEU A 57 2.23 -4.67 -0.24
N ILE A 58 1.44 -5.00 -1.28
CA ILE A 58 0.03 -5.36 -1.12
C ILE A 58 -0.13 -6.67 -0.35
N MET A 59 0.70 -7.68 -0.64
CA MET A 59 0.72 -8.94 0.09
C MET A 59 1.07 -8.73 1.56
N GLY A 60 2.04 -7.87 1.88
CA GLY A 60 2.35 -7.55 3.27
C GLY A 60 1.20 -6.85 4.00
N LEU A 61 0.52 -5.90 3.35
CA LEU A 61 -0.70 -5.29 3.89
C LEU A 61 -1.84 -6.31 4.11
N LEU A 62 -2.01 -7.27 3.19
CA LEU A 62 -3.01 -8.34 3.34
C LEU A 62 -2.63 -9.32 4.45
N ASN A 63 -1.34 -9.59 4.65
CA ASN A 63 -0.86 -10.44 5.75
C ASN A 63 -1.13 -9.80 7.11
N VAL A 64 -0.94 -8.48 7.25
CA VAL A 64 -1.34 -7.74 8.46
C VAL A 64 -2.82 -7.99 8.78
N VAL A 65 -3.70 -7.94 7.78
CA VAL A 65 -5.14 -8.21 7.98
C VAL A 65 -5.35 -9.64 8.46
N ASN A 66 -4.71 -10.61 7.80
CA ASN A 66 -4.89 -12.03 8.14
C ASN A 66 -4.39 -12.36 9.55
N GLU A 67 -3.27 -11.77 9.98
CA GLU A 67 -2.69 -11.97 11.31
C GLU A 67 -3.59 -11.37 12.41
N ILE A 68 -4.09 -10.15 12.22
CA ILE A 68 -4.91 -9.47 13.23
C ILE A 68 -6.35 -10.01 13.24
N ALA A 69 -6.88 -10.47 12.10
CA ALA A 69 -8.22 -11.02 12.02
C ALA A 69 -8.33 -12.43 12.65
N ASP A 70 -7.23 -13.18 12.75
CA ASP A 70 -7.21 -14.56 13.27
C ASP A 70 -8.33 -15.45 12.68
N GLY A 71 -8.55 -15.34 11.37
CA GLY A 71 -9.59 -16.08 10.65
C GLY A 71 -11.02 -15.50 10.75
N ASP A 72 -11.26 -14.48 11.57
CA ASP A 72 -12.56 -13.80 11.70
C ASP A 72 -12.40 -12.28 11.58
N ILE A 73 -12.37 -11.79 10.34
CA ILE A 73 -12.24 -10.37 10.06
C ILE A 73 -13.43 -9.56 10.63
N GLU A 74 -14.61 -10.16 10.82
CA GLU A 74 -15.77 -9.50 11.43
C GLU A 74 -15.60 -9.23 12.93
N LYS A 75 -14.66 -9.91 13.60
CA LYS A 75 -14.32 -9.65 15.01
C LYS A 75 -12.99 -8.95 15.20
N MET A 76 -12.27 -8.68 14.11
CA MET A 76 -11.00 -7.97 14.12
C MET A 76 -11.10 -6.65 14.89
N ILE A 77 -10.17 -6.45 15.82
CA ILE A 77 -10.03 -5.21 16.58
C ILE A 77 -9.44 -4.15 15.65
N PHE A 78 -10.26 -3.17 15.26
CA PHE A 78 -9.87 -2.22 14.22
C PHE A 78 -8.68 -1.33 14.61
N ALA A 79 -8.53 -1.01 15.89
CA ALA A 79 -7.39 -0.26 16.40
C ALA A 79 -6.06 -1.02 16.18
N GLU A 80 -6.01 -2.30 16.55
CA GLU A 80 -4.83 -3.16 16.37
C GLU A 80 -4.47 -3.31 14.88
N PHE A 81 -5.49 -3.42 14.02
CA PHE A 81 -5.30 -3.45 12.58
C PHE A 81 -4.66 -2.16 12.03
N LEU A 82 -5.13 -0.99 12.48
CA LEU A 82 -4.56 0.29 12.06
C LEU A 82 -3.13 0.49 12.57
N ASP A 83 -2.83 0.02 13.78
CA ASP A 83 -1.48 0.03 14.37
C ASP A 83 -0.53 -0.84 13.55
N ALA A 84 -0.91 -2.08 13.27
CA ALA A 84 -0.12 -3.01 12.48
C ALA A 84 0.08 -2.51 11.03
N THR A 85 -0.96 -1.91 10.44
CA THR A 85 -0.87 -1.28 9.11
C THR A 85 0.12 -0.13 9.12
N GLN A 86 0.08 0.74 10.13
CA GLN A 86 1.03 1.83 10.28
C GLN A 86 2.46 1.30 10.45
N CYS A 87 2.68 0.30 11.30
CA CYS A 87 3.99 -0.33 11.50
C CYS A 87 4.55 -0.90 10.19
N TYR A 88 3.71 -1.58 9.40
CA TYR A 88 4.10 -2.09 8.09
C TYR A 88 4.50 -0.96 7.14
N ILE A 89 3.70 0.12 7.08
CA ILE A 89 4.02 1.30 6.27
C ILE A 89 5.36 1.92 6.70
N GLN A 90 5.64 2.03 8.00
CA GLN A 90 6.91 2.56 8.50
C GLN A 90 8.10 1.66 8.16
N ALA A 91 7.94 0.35 8.26
CA ALA A 91 8.98 -0.62 7.90
C ALA A 91 9.35 -0.55 6.40
N HIS A 92 8.40 -0.14 5.55
CA HIS A 92 8.57 0.00 4.11
C HIS A 92 8.50 1.46 3.63
N TRP A 93 8.81 2.41 4.51
CA TRP A 93 8.57 3.86 4.30
C TRP A 93 9.07 4.37 2.96
N ASP A 94 10.33 4.07 2.60
CA ASP A 94 10.94 4.56 1.36
C ASP A 94 10.16 4.13 0.10
N THR A 95 9.59 2.93 0.10
CA THR A 95 8.84 2.42 -1.05
C THR A 95 7.45 3.05 -1.12
N PHE A 96 6.77 3.16 0.02
CA PHE A 96 5.48 3.87 0.09
C PHE A 96 5.62 5.35 -0.27
N ASP A 97 6.62 6.05 0.29
CA ASP A 97 6.92 7.45 -0.05
C ASP A 97 7.20 7.62 -1.54
N THR A 98 7.97 6.70 -2.13
CA THR A 98 8.25 6.71 -3.57
C THR A 98 6.95 6.55 -4.39
N PHE A 99 6.12 5.55 -4.06
CA PHE A 99 4.92 5.22 -4.84
C PHE A 99 3.71 6.10 -4.57
N LEU A 100 3.61 6.78 -3.43
CA LEU A 100 2.49 7.65 -3.12
C LEU A 100 2.80 9.13 -3.34
N ILE A 101 4.05 9.54 -3.09
CA ILE A 101 4.41 10.95 -2.99
C ILE A 101 5.33 11.38 -4.13
N ARG A 102 6.52 10.77 -4.25
CA ARG A 102 7.56 11.24 -5.18
C ARG A 102 7.23 10.93 -6.63
N GLN A 103 6.73 9.73 -6.88
CA GLN A 103 6.35 9.22 -8.19
C GLN A 103 5.02 8.47 -8.06
N PRO A 104 3.88 9.20 -7.95
CA PRO A 104 2.57 8.60 -7.72
C PRO A 104 2.28 7.46 -8.70
N ASN A 105 2.28 6.24 -8.18
CA ASN A 105 2.12 5.01 -8.93
C ASN A 105 0.65 4.59 -8.89
N LEU A 106 -0.11 4.98 -9.91
CA LEU A 106 -1.55 4.71 -9.98
C LEU A 106 -1.87 3.22 -9.87
N ARG A 107 -1.07 2.34 -10.49
CA ARG A 107 -1.27 0.88 -10.40
C ARG A 107 -1.17 0.39 -8.95
N PHE A 108 -0.21 0.89 -8.18
CA PHE A 108 -0.08 0.58 -6.76
C PHE A 108 -1.26 1.12 -5.94
N ILE A 109 -1.64 2.37 -6.17
CA ILE A 109 -2.76 3.02 -5.47
C ILE A 109 -4.06 2.24 -5.70
N ASP A 110 -4.33 1.83 -6.94
CA ASP A 110 -5.52 1.06 -7.30
C ASP A 110 -5.50 -0.34 -6.67
N LYS A 111 -4.36 -1.04 -6.67
CA LYS A 111 -4.20 -2.32 -5.95
C LYS A 111 -4.47 -2.17 -4.45
N TRP A 112 -3.96 -1.11 -3.82
CA TRP A 112 -4.18 -0.88 -2.40
C TRP A 112 -5.64 -0.53 -2.09
N LYS A 113 -6.27 0.33 -2.90
CA LYS A 113 -7.71 0.58 -2.80
C LYS A 113 -8.52 -0.70 -2.97
N ALA A 114 -8.17 -1.56 -3.92
CA ALA A 114 -8.85 -2.84 -4.12
C ALA A 114 -8.74 -3.74 -2.88
N ALA A 115 -7.55 -3.81 -2.26
CA ALA A 115 -7.35 -4.54 -1.00
C ALA A 115 -8.21 -3.97 0.15
N ILE A 116 -8.26 -2.64 0.31
CA ILE A 116 -9.11 -1.99 1.32
C ILE A 116 -10.59 -2.32 1.09
N LYS A 117 -11.07 -2.18 -0.16
CA LYS A 117 -12.47 -2.50 -0.52
C LYS A 117 -12.79 -3.97 -0.29
N GLN A 118 -11.86 -4.88 -0.57
CA GLN A 118 -12.04 -6.30 -0.29
C GLN A 118 -12.14 -6.58 1.22
N ASN A 119 -11.32 -5.93 2.04
CA ASN A 119 -11.40 -6.08 3.50
C ASN A 119 -12.71 -5.50 4.04
N PHE A 120 -13.14 -4.35 3.54
CA PHE A 120 -14.44 -3.77 3.88
C PHE A 120 -15.59 -4.72 3.53
N LYS A 121 -15.55 -5.32 2.33
CA LYS A 121 -16.51 -6.33 1.87
C LYS A 121 -16.59 -7.53 2.82
N LYS A 122 -15.43 -8.06 3.25
CA LYS A 122 -15.39 -9.21 4.17
C LYS A 122 -15.80 -8.84 5.59
N ARG A 123 -15.52 -7.61 6.03
CA ARG A 123 -15.86 -7.09 7.38
C ARG A 123 -17.36 -6.83 7.56
N TYR A 124 -18.04 -6.45 6.47
CA TYR A 124 -19.44 -6.05 6.44
C TYR A 124 -20.19 -6.69 5.26
N PRO A 125 -20.30 -8.03 5.20
CA PRO A 125 -20.88 -8.73 4.05
C PRO A 125 -22.33 -8.33 3.76
N ASP A 126 -23.12 -8.05 4.81
CA ASP A 126 -24.53 -7.65 4.68
C ASP A 126 -24.72 -6.27 4.01
N LYS A 127 -23.65 -5.48 3.86
CA LYS A 127 -23.72 -4.13 3.28
C LYS A 127 -23.54 -4.09 1.77
N ILE A 128 -23.09 -5.19 1.16
CA ILE A 128 -22.70 -5.24 -0.26
C ILE A 128 -23.87 -4.94 -1.19
N SER A 129 -25.09 -5.37 -0.81
CA SER A 129 -26.29 -5.20 -1.63
C SER A 129 -26.95 -3.82 -1.49
N LEU A 130 -26.41 -2.94 -0.65
CA LEU A 130 -27.01 -1.65 -0.38
C LEU A 130 -26.72 -0.65 -1.51
N PRO A 131 -27.63 0.31 -1.77
CA PRO A 131 -27.40 1.38 -2.72
C PRO A 131 -26.10 2.12 -2.42
N ASN A 132 -25.38 2.53 -3.47
CA ASN A 132 -24.14 3.31 -3.39
C ASN A 132 -22.95 2.61 -2.69
N TYR A 133 -23.04 1.31 -2.36
CA TYR A 133 -21.95 0.56 -1.73
C TYR A 133 -20.59 0.76 -2.44
N ASP A 134 -20.54 0.60 -3.76
CA ASP A 134 -19.28 0.71 -4.51
C ASP A 134 -18.67 2.12 -4.45
N LEU A 135 -19.51 3.15 -4.55
CA LEU A 135 -19.08 4.55 -4.43
C LEU A 135 -18.53 4.84 -3.03
N MET A 136 -19.24 4.38 -1.99
CA MET A 136 -18.82 4.56 -0.61
C MET A 136 -17.51 3.81 -0.30
N ALA A 137 -17.38 2.57 -0.79
CA ALA A 137 -16.16 1.78 -0.63
C ALA A 137 -14.97 2.45 -1.34
N GLU A 138 -15.19 3.05 -2.52
CA GLU A 138 -14.17 3.83 -3.23
C GLU A 138 -13.78 5.12 -2.49
N MET A 139 -14.76 5.84 -1.92
CA MET A 139 -14.51 7.03 -1.10
C MET A 139 -13.72 6.69 0.16
N LEU A 140 -14.11 5.63 0.87
CA LEU A 140 -13.40 5.15 2.06
C LEU A 140 -11.95 4.79 1.72
N ALA A 141 -11.76 3.95 0.70
CA ALA A 141 -10.43 3.54 0.28
C ALA A 141 -9.57 4.75 -0.10
N SER A 142 -10.12 5.70 -0.86
CA SER A 142 -9.43 6.94 -1.22
C SER A 142 -9.06 7.77 0.01
N ALA A 143 -9.98 7.94 0.97
CA ALA A 143 -9.73 8.70 2.19
C ALA A 143 -8.62 8.07 3.03
N THR A 144 -8.58 6.74 3.14
CA THR A 144 -7.49 6.02 3.82
C THR A 144 -6.14 6.24 3.15
N ILE A 145 -6.06 6.12 1.82
CA ILE A 145 -4.82 6.41 1.08
C ILE A 145 -4.40 7.87 1.31
N SER A 146 -5.34 8.81 1.22
CA SER A 146 -5.06 10.24 1.45
C SER A 146 -4.54 10.53 2.86
N ALA A 147 -5.04 9.84 3.89
CA ALA A 147 -4.57 10.02 5.26
C ALA A 147 -3.08 9.63 5.40
N TYR A 148 -2.70 8.45 4.90
CA TYR A 148 -1.31 8.00 4.94
C TYR A 148 -0.39 8.85 4.04
N SER A 149 -0.86 9.26 2.85
CA SER A 149 -0.10 10.18 1.99
C SER A 149 0.14 11.53 2.68
N TYR A 150 -0.87 12.10 3.32
CA TYR A 150 -0.75 13.38 4.03
C TYR A 150 0.24 13.28 5.19
N TRP A 151 0.21 12.18 5.94
CA TRP A 151 1.19 11.88 6.98
C TRP A 151 2.61 11.79 6.43
N MET A 152 2.84 11.09 5.32
CA MET A 152 4.17 10.99 4.70
C MET A 152 4.71 12.34 4.24
N GLN A 153 3.84 13.20 3.71
CA GLN A 153 4.23 14.57 3.32
C GLN A 153 4.47 15.50 4.51
N ASN A 154 3.86 15.21 5.67
CA ASN A 154 3.87 16.09 6.84
C ASN A 154 4.12 15.31 8.15
N PRO A 155 5.22 14.54 8.28
CA PRO A 155 5.40 13.60 9.40
C PRO A 155 5.48 14.31 10.76
N SER A 156 5.94 15.56 10.81
CA SER A 156 6.00 16.36 12.04
C SER A 156 4.69 17.04 12.43
N LYS A 157 3.68 17.09 11.54
CA LYS A 157 2.39 17.76 11.79
C LYS A 157 1.27 16.79 12.11
N VAL A 158 1.50 15.48 11.95
CA VAL A 158 0.47 14.46 12.13
C VAL A 158 0.77 13.66 13.37
N ASN A 159 -0.16 13.71 14.33
CA ASN A 159 -0.24 12.72 15.38
C ASN A 159 -0.87 11.45 14.80
N THR A 160 -0.10 10.38 14.68
CA THR A 160 -0.56 9.15 14.04
C THR A 160 -1.67 8.45 14.84
N GLU A 161 -1.71 8.61 16.17
CA GLU A 161 -2.81 8.11 17.00
C GLU A 161 -4.13 8.82 16.70
N GLU A 162 -4.09 10.14 16.51
CA GLU A 162 -5.27 10.91 16.13
C GLU A 162 -5.70 10.62 14.70
N MET A 163 -4.75 10.46 13.78
CA MET A 163 -5.03 10.05 12.40
C MET A 163 -5.78 8.70 12.35
N LYS A 164 -5.31 7.69 13.08
CA LYS A 164 -5.97 6.37 13.14
C LYS A 164 -7.39 6.49 13.70
N LYS A 165 -7.61 7.31 14.74
CA LYS A 165 -8.96 7.59 15.27
C LYS A 165 -9.87 8.23 14.22
N LEU A 166 -9.36 9.20 13.44
CA LEU A 166 -10.14 9.82 12.37
C LEU A 166 -10.51 8.82 11.27
N ILE A 167 -9.59 7.92 10.88
CA ILE A 167 -9.86 6.86 9.91
C ILE A 167 -10.97 5.93 10.44
N ALA A 168 -10.90 5.51 11.72
CA ALA A 168 -11.92 4.67 12.35
C ALA A 168 -13.29 5.36 12.40
N GLN A 169 -13.35 6.63 12.79
CA GLN A 169 -14.60 7.39 12.84
C GLN A 169 -15.22 7.57 11.45
N ALA A 170 -14.40 7.83 10.42
CA ALA A 170 -14.87 7.93 9.04
C ALA A 170 -15.48 6.59 8.57
N LEU A 171 -14.84 5.48 8.88
CA LEU A 171 -15.35 4.14 8.60
C LEU A 171 -16.71 3.89 9.28
N GLU A 172 -16.80 4.11 10.58
CA GLU A 172 -18.05 3.92 11.34
C GLU A 172 -19.19 4.79 10.81
N SER A 173 -18.89 6.03 10.42
CA SER A 173 -19.88 6.95 9.85
C SER A 173 -20.42 6.43 8.52
N ILE A 174 -19.55 5.88 7.66
CA ILE A 174 -19.96 5.28 6.38
C ILE A 174 -20.83 4.04 6.61
N VAL A 175 -20.46 3.18 7.57
CA VAL A 175 -21.26 2.00 7.90
C VAL A 175 -22.67 2.39 8.39
N LYS A 176 -22.79 3.46 9.19
CA LYS A 176 -24.10 4.01 9.62
C LYS A 176 -24.90 4.61 8.47
N LEU A 177 -24.24 5.29 7.53
CA LEU A 177 -24.92 5.85 6.35
C LEU A 177 -25.52 4.76 5.46
N LEU A 178 -24.92 3.58 5.44
CA LEU A 178 -25.45 2.41 4.73
C LEU A 178 -26.71 1.82 5.41
N GLU A 179 -27.01 2.19 6.65
CA GLU A 179 -28.20 1.70 7.37
C GLU A 179 -29.45 2.58 7.17
N LEU A 180 -29.31 3.72 6.49
CA LEU A 180 -30.38 4.68 6.20
C LEU A 180 -31.00 4.41 4.82
#